data_AF-A0AAQ4CRT9-F1
#
_entry.id   AF-A0AAQ4CRT9-F1
#
_cell.length_a   1.000
_cell.length_b   1.000
_cell.length_c   1.000
_cell.angle_alpha   90.00
_cell.angle_beta   90.00
_cell.angle_gamma   90.00
#
_symmetry.space_group_name_H-M   'P 1'
#
loop_
_entity.id
_entity.type
_entity.pdbx_description
1 polymer ?
#
loop_
_entity_poly.entity_id
_entity_poly.type
_entity_poly.pdbx_seq_one_letter_code
_entity_poly.pdbx_strand_id
1 'polypeptide(L)'
;MNVEEAKRIVADQKELVEEKLSMNYIKREVGDISRFLVIPNILAILGVRRSGKSTLSLMLMKELNVKFAYLNFDDESLYGLTTKDLKSIEQAIYEVYGNDVDYLVFTRGVTSPYF
;
A
#
# COMPACT_ATOMS: atom_id res chain seq x y z
N MET A 1 7.62 -16.85 9.08
CA MET A 1 6.19 -16.50 9.04
C MET A 1 5.43 -17.53 8.19
N ASN A 2 4.30 -18.01 8.70
CA ASN A 2 3.39 -18.85 7.92
C ASN A 2 2.33 -18.00 7.18
N VAL A 3 1.56 -18.61 6.27
CA VAL A 3 0.57 -17.88 5.45
C VAL A 3 -0.55 -17.26 6.30
N GLU A 4 -1.01 -17.95 7.35
CA GLU A 4 -2.10 -17.44 8.20
C GLU A 4 -1.68 -16.21 9.02
N GLU A 5 -0.43 -16.19 9.49
CA GLU A 5 0.17 -15.02 10.13
C GLU A 5 0.31 -13.86 9.14
N ALA A 6 0.80 -14.13 7.92
CA ALA A 6 0.90 -13.13 6.87
C ALA A 6 -0.48 -12.54 6.50
N LYS A 7 -1.52 -13.37 6.43
CA LYS A 7 -2.90 -12.94 6.14
C LYS A 7 -3.45 -11.99 7.19
N ARG A 8 -3.19 -12.25 8.47
CA ARG A 8 -3.59 -11.35 9.55
C ARG A 8 -2.94 -9.98 9.37
N ILE A 9 -1.63 -9.95 9.15
CA ILE A 9 -0.89 -8.69 8.94
C ILE A 9 -1.44 -7.92 7.73
N VAL A 10 -1.65 -8.61 6.60
CA VAL A 10 -2.19 -7.99 5.38
C VAL A 10 -3.63 -7.48 5.61
N ALA A 11 -4.48 -8.25 6.29
CA ALA A 11 -5.85 -7.86 6.59
C ALA A 11 -5.92 -6.65 7.53
N ASP A 12 -5.11 -6.63 8.59
CA ASP A 12 -5.03 -5.50 9.53
C ASP A 12 -4.60 -4.22 8.79
N GLN A 13 -3.59 -4.33 7.91
CA GLN A 13 -3.14 -3.20 7.11
C GLN A 13 -4.16 -2.75 6.07
N LYS A 14 -4.94 -3.68 5.50
CA LYS A 14 -6.04 -3.38 4.59
C LYS A 14 -7.10 -2.54 5.29
N GLU A 15 -7.55 -2.96 6.47
CA GLU A 15 -8.55 -2.23 7.26
C GLU A 15 -8.08 -0.81 7.58
N LEU A 16 -6.82 -0.65 8.02
CA LEU A 16 -6.22 0.66 8.29
C LEU A 16 -6.19 1.57 7.06
N VAL A 17 -5.99 1.02 5.86
CA VAL A 17 -5.99 1.79 4.62
C VAL A 17 -7.40 2.13 4.17
N GLU A 18 -8.36 1.21 4.32
CA GLU A 18 -9.77 1.46 4.02
C GLU A 18 -10.34 2.56 4.92
N GLU A 19 -10.05 2.52 6.23
CA GLU A 19 -10.39 3.59 7.17
C GLU A 19 -9.79 4.92 6.72
N LYS A 20 -8.49 4.92 6.37
CA LYS A 20 -7.83 6.11 5.86
C LYS A 20 -8.52 6.66 4.63
N LEU A 21 -8.71 5.85 3.60
CA LEU A 21 -9.35 6.23 2.35
C LEU A 21 -10.79 6.73 2.54
N SER A 22 -11.48 6.34 3.60
CA SER A 22 -12.82 6.85 3.93
C SER A 22 -12.83 8.31 4.40
N MET A 23 -11.69 8.83 4.88
CA MET A 23 -11.58 10.21 5.33
C MET A 23 -11.60 11.22 4.18
N ASN A 24 -11.89 12.47 4.53
CA ASN A 24 -11.79 13.61 3.62
C ASN A 24 -10.31 14.01 3.46
N TYR A 25 -9.83 13.98 2.22
CA TYR A 25 -8.47 14.42 1.88
C TYR A 25 -8.51 15.71 1.07
N ILE A 26 -7.55 16.58 1.34
CA ILE A 26 -7.28 17.72 0.46
C ILE A 26 -6.43 17.21 -0.70
N LYS A 27 -6.96 17.31 -1.92
CA LYS A 27 -6.24 16.96 -3.13
C LYS A 27 -4.99 17.82 -3.24
N ARG A 28 -3.86 17.19 -3.51
CA ARG A 28 -2.60 17.90 -3.76
C ARG A 28 -2.57 18.35 -5.21
N GLU A 29 -2.08 19.57 -5.45
CA GLU A 29 -1.74 20.04 -6.79
C GLU A 29 -0.45 19.35 -7.25
N VAL A 30 -0.63 18.16 -7.78
CA VAL A 30 0.39 17.43 -8.54
C VAL A 30 -0.04 17.43 -10.00
N GLY A 31 0.93 17.44 -10.92
CA GLY A 31 0.64 17.19 -12.33
C GLY A 31 0.00 15.81 -12.53
N ASP A 32 -0.34 15.46 -13.76
CA ASP A 32 -0.89 14.15 -14.06
C ASP A 32 0.15 13.04 -13.82
N ILE A 33 0.09 12.40 -12.64
CA ILE A 33 0.93 11.25 -12.27
C ILE A 33 0.41 9.96 -12.91
N SER A 34 -0.89 9.88 -13.23
CA SER A 34 -1.51 8.66 -13.75
C SER A 34 -0.92 8.21 -15.09
N ARG A 35 -0.43 9.16 -15.89
CA ARG A 35 0.31 8.88 -17.14
C ARG A 35 1.53 7.98 -16.96
N PHE A 36 2.09 7.90 -15.76
CA PHE A 36 3.23 7.03 -15.46
C PHE A 36 2.84 5.59 -15.11
N LEU A 37 1.54 5.30 -14.96
CA LEU A 37 1.00 3.98 -14.62
C LEU A 37 0.32 3.27 -15.82
N VAL A 38 0.47 3.83 -17.03
CA VAL A 38 -0.20 3.32 -18.25
C VAL A 38 0.43 2.01 -18.76
N ILE A 39 1.62 1.66 -18.28
CA ILE A 39 2.34 0.44 -18.61
C ILE A 39 2.65 -0.36 -17.35
N PRO A 40 2.84 -1.69 -17.44
CA PRO A 40 3.31 -2.48 -16.29
C PRO A 40 4.72 -2.02 -15.89
N ASN A 41 4.82 -1.26 -14.81
CA ASN A 41 6.08 -0.71 -14.31
C ASN A 41 6.06 -0.52 -12.79
N ILE A 42 7.18 -0.04 -12.26
CA ILE A 42 7.30 0.42 -10.87
C ILE A 42 7.40 1.94 -10.89
N LEU A 43 6.44 2.61 -10.24
CA LEU A 43 6.49 4.05 -9.99
C LEU A 43 7.05 4.33 -8.59
N ALA A 44 8.23 4.93 -8.53
CA ALA A 44 8.84 5.35 -7.26
C ALA A 44 8.48 6.80 -6.90
N ILE A 45 7.76 7.00 -5.80
CA ILE A 45 7.44 8.33 -5.26
C ILE A 45 8.45 8.70 -4.17
N LEU A 46 9.36 9.62 -4.46
CA LEU A 46 10.48 10.00 -3.59
C LEU A 46 10.28 11.38 -2.95
N GLY A 47 11.02 11.66 -1.87
CA GLY A 47 11.03 12.96 -1.20
C GLY A 47 11.25 12.89 0.32
N VAL A 48 11.40 14.06 0.94
CA VAL A 48 11.75 14.21 2.37
C VAL A 48 10.72 13.60 3.34
N ARG A 49 11.14 13.28 4.57
CA ARG A 49 10.24 12.73 5.62
C ARG A 49 9.05 13.67 5.86
N ARG A 50 7.85 13.11 6.05
CA ARG A 50 6.58 13.84 6.25
C ARG A 50 6.09 14.69 5.07
N SER A 51 6.61 14.49 3.85
CA SER A 51 6.08 15.16 2.65
C SER A 51 4.77 14.58 2.11
N GLY A 52 4.13 13.61 2.79
CA GLY A 52 2.83 13.06 2.38
C GLY A 52 2.85 12.07 1.21
N LYS A 53 3.98 11.39 0.96
CA LYS A 53 4.14 10.45 -0.18
C LYS A 53 3.20 9.24 -0.11
N SER A 54 3.10 8.60 1.06
CA SER A 54 2.21 7.45 1.28
C SER A 54 0.74 7.85 1.11
N THR A 55 0.38 9.05 1.55
CA THR A 55 -0.96 9.62 1.30
C THR A 55 -1.17 9.84 -0.19
N LEU A 56 -0.20 10.41 -0.91
CA LEU A 56 -0.29 10.63 -2.35
C LEU A 56 -0.48 9.32 -3.13
N SER A 57 0.24 8.25 -2.80
CA SER A 57 0.07 6.95 -3.48
C SER A 57 -1.32 6.36 -3.25
N LEU A 58 -1.84 6.42 -2.02
CA LEU A 58 -3.18 5.94 -1.71
C LEU A 58 -4.28 6.78 -2.38
N MET A 59 -4.11 8.10 -2.41
CA MET A 59 -5.02 9.00 -3.13
C MET A 59 -5.01 8.74 -4.62
N LEU A 60 -3.85 8.46 -5.22
CA LEU A 60 -3.76 8.11 -6.64
C LEU A 60 -4.58 6.85 -6.94
N MET A 61 -4.49 5.80 -6.12
CA MET A 61 -5.30 4.58 -6.32
C MET A 61 -6.80 4.86 -6.18
N LYS A 62 -7.20 5.69 -5.19
CA LYS A 62 -8.60 6.11 -5.00
C LYS A 62 -9.12 6.91 -6.19
N GLU A 63 -8.33 7.85 -6.72
CA GLU A 63 -8.70 8.67 -7.88
C GLU A 63 -8.79 7.87 -9.17
N LEU A 64 -7.93 6.86 -9.35
CA LEU A 64 -7.99 5.95 -10.48
C LEU A 64 -9.13 4.94 -10.39
N ASN A 65 -9.70 4.75 -9.20
CA ASN A 65 -10.77 3.79 -8.94
C ASN A 65 -10.40 2.36 -9.39
N VAL A 66 -9.20 1.92 -9.02
CA VAL A 66 -8.59 0.63 -9.39
C VAL A 66 -8.51 -0.31 -8.19
N LYS A 67 -8.43 -1.61 -8.44
CA LYS A 67 -8.20 -2.59 -7.37
C LYS A 67 -6.72 -2.60 -7.03
N PHE A 68 -6.38 -2.37 -5.77
CA PHE A 68 -4.99 -2.38 -5.32
C PHE A 68 -4.85 -3.13 -4.01
N ALA A 69 -3.69 -3.75 -3.80
CA ALA A 69 -3.28 -4.24 -2.50
C ALA A 69 -2.23 -3.31 -1.89
N TYR A 70 -2.24 -3.22 -0.57
CA TYR A 70 -1.34 -2.36 0.17
C TYR A 70 -0.50 -3.19 1.13
N LEU A 71 0.78 -2.86 1.24
CA LEU A 71 1.66 -3.40 2.27
C LEU A 71 2.65 -2.33 2.75
N ASN A 72 2.68 -2.11 4.05
CA ASN A 72 3.73 -1.41 4.77
C ASN A 72 4.89 -2.37 5.03
N PHE A 73 5.96 -2.26 4.26
CA PHE A 73 7.15 -3.11 4.45
C PHE A 73 7.99 -2.74 5.67
N ASP A 74 7.82 -1.54 6.21
CA ASP A 74 8.52 -1.10 7.43
C ASP A 74 7.70 -1.40 8.70
N ASP A 75 6.61 -2.16 8.60
CA ASP A 75 5.81 -2.56 9.76
C ASP A 75 6.61 -3.45 10.71
N GLU A 76 6.47 -3.24 12.03
CA GLU A 76 7.18 -4.03 13.04
C GLU A 76 6.81 -5.52 12.99
N SER A 77 5.57 -5.83 12.58
CA SER A 77 5.13 -7.23 12.37
C SER A 77 5.89 -7.95 11.26
N LEU A 78 6.55 -7.20 10.37
CA LEU A 78 7.39 -7.70 9.28
C LEU A 78 8.90 -7.60 9.61
N TYR A 79 9.25 -7.32 10.87
CA TYR A 79 10.66 -7.29 11.26
C TYR A 79 11.31 -8.67 11.15
N GLY A 80 12.50 -8.73 10.52
CA GLY A 80 13.26 -9.97 10.37
C GLY A 80 12.78 -10.90 9.25
N LEU A 81 11.97 -10.40 8.30
CA LEU A 81 11.56 -11.16 7.13
C LEU A 81 12.74 -11.80 6.38
N THR A 82 12.56 -13.06 6.04
CA THR A 82 13.47 -13.80 5.16
C THR A 82 12.85 -13.95 3.77
N THR A 83 13.67 -14.38 2.80
CA THR A 83 13.19 -14.67 1.44
C THR A 83 12.10 -15.75 1.40
N LYS A 84 12.07 -16.67 2.38
CA LYS A 84 11.02 -17.70 2.49
C LYS A 84 9.67 -17.10 2.86
N ASP A 85 9.67 -16.02 3.63
CA ASP A 85 8.45 -15.37 4.13
C ASP A 85 7.76 -14.54 3.03
N LEU A 86 8.53 -14.06 2.04
CA LEU A 86 7.99 -13.29 0.91
C LEU A 86 6.92 -14.07 0.15
N LYS A 87 7.09 -15.38 0.00
CA LYS A 87 6.09 -16.25 -0.65
C LYS A 87 4.80 -16.32 0.17
N SER A 88 4.90 -16.37 1.49
CA SER A 88 3.74 -16.35 2.38
C SER A 88 3.00 -15.01 2.32
N ILE A 89 3.74 -13.89 2.22
CA ILE A 89 3.17 -12.54 2.07
C ILE A 89 2.46 -12.39 0.73
N GLU A 90 3.10 -12.81 -0.36
CA GLU A 90 2.52 -12.77 -1.70
C GLU A 90 1.20 -13.55 -1.73
N GLN A 91 1.20 -14.78 -1.21
CA GLN A 91 0.00 -15.59 -1.11
C GLN A 91 -1.08 -14.91 -0.25
N ALA A 92 -0.70 -14.34 0.89
CA ALA A 92 -1.61 -13.62 1.77
C ALA A 92 -2.25 -12.40 1.08
N ILE A 93 -1.50 -11.65 0.29
CA ILE A 93 -2.01 -10.51 -0.49
C ILE A 93 -3.14 -10.96 -1.41
N TYR A 94 -2.91 -11.99 -2.22
CA TYR A 94 -3.92 -12.48 -3.16
C TYR A 94 -5.13 -13.12 -2.47
N GLU A 95 -4.95 -13.77 -1.32
CA GLU A 95 -6.07 -14.32 -0.56
C GLU A 95 -6.93 -13.24 0.12
N VAL A 96 -6.33 -12.13 0.57
CA VAL A 96 -7.04 -11.04 1.28
C VAL A 96 -7.67 -10.03 0.32
N TYR A 97 -7.01 -9.71 -0.79
CA TYR A 97 -7.48 -8.73 -1.76
C TYR A 97 -8.19 -9.33 -2.98
N GLY A 98 -7.99 -10.63 -3.24
CA GLY A 98 -8.45 -11.29 -4.45
C GLY A 98 -7.34 -11.39 -5.51
N ASN A 99 -7.56 -12.23 -6.53
CA ASN A 99 -6.61 -12.46 -7.61
C ASN A 99 -6.63 -11.37 -8.71
N ASP A 100 -7.57 -10.44 -8.63
CA ASP A 100 -7.81 -9.37 -9.61
C ASP A 100 -7.31 -8.00 -9.13
N VAL A 101 -6.17 -8.00 -8.45
CA VAL A 101 -5.46 -6.79 -8.03
C VAL A 101 -4.68 -6.20 -9.21
N ASP A 102 -4.99 -4.94 -9.57
CA ASP A 102 -4.31 -4.21 -10.65
C ASP A 102 -2.97 -3.61 -10.20
N TYR A 103 -2.89 -3.16 -8.94
CA TYR A 103 -1.70 -2.47 -8.40
C TYR A 103 -1.28 -2.98 -7.02
N LEU A 104 0.04 -2.99 -6.78
CA LEU A 104 0.63 -3.19 -5.46
C LEU A 104 1.22 -1.88 -4.96
N VAL A 105 0.77 -1.40 -3.80
CA VAL A 105 1.28 -0.20 -3.14
C VAL A 105 2.15 -0.60 -1.96
N PHE A 106 3.44 -0.31 -2.09
CA PHE A 106 4.43 -0.57 -1.06
C PHE A 106 4.88 0.72 -0.40
N THR A 107 4.83 0.77 0.93
CA THR A 107 5.28 1.95 1.68
C THR A 107 6.21 1.59 2.83
N ARG A 108 6.91 2.62 3.31
CA ARG A 108 7.82 2.59 4.47
C ARG A 108 7.15 3.15 5.73
N GLY A 109 5.83 2.98 5.83
CA GLY A 109 5.00 3.49 6.92
C GLY A 109 4.03 4.58 6.44
N VAL A 110 2.84 4.56 7.02
CA VAL A 110 1.85 5.63 6.89
C VAL A 110 1.78 6.31 8.24
N THR A 111 2.20 7.56 8.32
CA THR A 111 1.94 8.38 9.50
C THR A 111 0.43 8.43 9.75
N SER A 112 0.04 8.14 10.99
CA SER A 112 -1.32 8.41 11.46
C SER A 112 -1.65 9.88 11.17
N PRO A 113 -2.89 10.22 10.75
CA PRO A 113 -3.31 11.62 10.61
C PRO A 113 -3.21 12.42 11.92
N TYR A 114 -2.99 11.73 13.05
CA TYR A 114 -2.84 12.33 14.37
C TYR A 114 -1.38 12.67 14.76
N PHE A 115 -0.40 12.57 13.84
CA PHE A 115 1.00 13.01 14.07
C PHE A 115 1.67 13.63 12.84
#